data_AF-A0A357D0K7-F1
#
_entry.id   AF-A0A357D0K7-F1
#
_cell.length_a   1.000
_cell.length_b   1.000
_cell.length_c   1.000
_cell.angle_alpha   90.00
_cell.angle_beta   90.00
_cell.angle_gamma   90.00
#
_symmetry.space_group_name_H-M   'P 1'
#
loop_
_entity.id
_entity.type
_entity.pdbx_description
1 polymer ?
#
loop_
_entity_poly.entity_id
_entity_poly.type
_entity_poly.pdbx_seq_one_letter_code
_entity_poly.pdbx_strand_id
1 'polypeptide(L)'
;MNAHQTIYITPPEFSSSGQLLFRENLLPMINGKHILLLLASATTGKTIAEAIDAIRYYRGVVVGVSAIFSAASEVYGLPINALFTTEDLPDYKTYSTCGCKLCDEGIQLDALVNGFGYARLK
;
A
#
# COMPACT_ATOMS: atom_id res chain seq x y z
N MET A 1 22.31 15.68 -10.67
CA MET A 1 22.86 14.62 -9.81
C MET A 1 22.62 15.02 -8.36
N ASN A 2 21.97 14.19 -7.52
CA ASN A 2 21.69 14.54 -6.13
C ASN A 2 23.04 14.79 -5.40
N ALA A 3 23.40 16.05 -5.18
CA ALA A 3 24.66 16.47 -4.56
C ALA A 3 24.76 16.13 -3.06
N HIS A 4 23.69 15.58 -2.50
CA HIS A 4 23.62 14.94 -1.19
C HIS A 4 23.18 13.50 -1.42
N GLN A 5 24.09 12.54 -1.25
CA GLN A 5 23.87 11.10 -1.37
C GLN A 5 22.98 10.56 -0.24
N THR A 6 21.83 11.20 -0.03
CA THR A 6 20.95 10.96 1.11
C THR A 6 19.64 10.38 0.61
N ILE A 7 19.17 9.33 1.28
CA ILE A 7 17.86 8.74 1.06
C ILE A 7 16.90 9.37 2.07
N TYR A 8 15.75 9.83 1.59
CA TYR A 8 14.67 10.29 2.45
C TYR A 8 13.67 9.15 2.66
N ILE A 9 13.29 8.91 3.92
CA ILE A 9 12.25 7.96 4.28
C ILE A 9 11.15 8.78 4.95
N THR A 10 9.98 8.81 4.32
CA THR A 10 8.84 9.58 4.82
C THR A 10 7.56 8.76 4.71
N PRO A 11 6.80 8.60 5.81
CA PRO A 11 5.46 8.03 5.72
C PRO A 11 4.51 9.08 5.13
N PRO A 12 3.50 8.65 4.34
CA PRO A 12 2.42 9.54 3.98
C PRO A 12 1.48 9.79 5.16
N GLU A 13 0.71 10.87 5.09
CA GLU A 13 -0.41 11.10 6.01
C GLU A 13 -1.73 10.74 5.35
N PHE A 14 -2.69 10.30 6.17
CA PHE A 14 -4.06 10.05 5.74
C PHE A 14 -4.98 11.11 6.35
N SER A 15 -5.82 11.72 5.51
CA SER A 15 -6.89 12.59 5.98
C SER A 15 -7.96 11.77 6.74
N SER A 16 -8.87 12.46 7.42
CA SER A 16 -10.06 11.83 8.02
C SER A 16 -10.96 11.14 6.98
N SER A 17 -10.86 11.52 5.70
CA SER A 17 -11.55 10.87 4.58
C SER A 17 -10.75 9.74 3.93
N GLY A 18 -9.56 9.41 4.46
CA GLY A 18 -8.68 8.37 3.94
C GLY A 18 -7.84 8.78 2.73
N GLN A 19 -7.81 10.07 2.37
CA GLN A 19 -6.99 10.57 1.27
C GLN A 19 -5.53 10.69 1.70
N LEU A 20 -4.62 10.26 0.83
CA LEU A 20 -3.19 10.32 1.05
C LEU A 20 -2.65 11.73 0.74
N LEU A 21 -1.90 12.31 1.68
CA LEU A 21 -1.33 13.66 1.55
C LEU A 21 0.08 13.76 2.14
N PHE A 22 0.81 14.78 1.72
CA PHE A 22 2.11 15.16 2.27
C PHE A 22 2.06 16.60 2.77
N ARG A 23 2.53 16.83 4.00
CA ARG A 23 2.64 18.17 4.58
C ARG A 23 3.77 18.96 3.94
N GLU A 24 3.71 20.28 4.10
CA GLU A 24 4.66 21.23 3.50
C GLU A 24 6.12 20.90 3.82
N ASN A 25 6.40 20.51 5.08
CA ASN A 25 7.75 20.13 5.52
C ASN A 25 8.30 18.86 4.83
N LEU A 26 7.44 18.04 4.23
CA LEU A 26 7.82 16.83 3.48
C LEU A 26 8.00 17.09 1.99
N LEU A 27 7.47 18.19 1.45
CA LEU A 27 7.54 18.49 0.01
C LEU A 27 8.95 18.52 -0.57
N PRO A 28 10.00 19.02 0.12
CA PRO A 28 11.38 18.96 -0.39
C PRO A 28 11.90 17.54 -0.62
N MET A 29 11.30 16.54 0.03
CA MET A 29 11.68 15.12 -0.12
C MET A 29 10.98 14.46 -1.31
N ILE A 30 9.98 15.12 -1.91
CA ILE A 30 9.11 14.54 -2.94
C ILE A 30 9.22 15.29 -4.26
N ASN A 31 9.14 16.62 -4.23
CA ASN A 31 9.09 17.45 -5.43
C ASN A 31 10.33 17.25 -6.32
N GLY A 32 10.11 16.79 -7.56
CA GLY A 32 11.18 16.52 -8.53
C GLY A 32 12.10 15.35 -8.17
N LYS A 33 11.71 14.50 -7.20
CA LYS A 33 12.50 13.33 -6.78
C LYS A 33 11.99 12.05 -7.44
N HIS A 34 12.92 11.11 -7.64
CA HIS A 34 12.60 9.72 -7.97
C HIS A 34 12.27 8.97 -6.69
N ILE A 35 11.12 8.32 -6.65
CA ILE A 35 10.54 7.73 -5.44
C ILE A 35 10.29 6.24 -5.66
N LEU A 36 10.77 5.44 -4.71
CA LEU A 36 10.43 4.03 -4.57
C LEU A 36 9.32 3.91 -3.54
N LEU A 37 8.17 3.37 -3.93
CA LEU A 37 7.05 3.14 -3.02
C LEU A 37 7.23 1.79 -2.32
N LEU A 38 7.20 1.78 -0.99
CA LEU A 38 7.37 0.59 -0.15
C LEU A 38 6.09 0.30 0.63
N LEU A 39 5.58 -0.94 0.54
CA LEU A 39 4.37 -1.36 1.23
C LEU A 39 4.58 -2.68 1.99
N ALA A 40 3.82 -2.88 3.07
CA ALA A 40 3.75 -4.19 3.71
C ALA A 40 2.95 -5.17 2.85
N SER A 41 1.75 -4.78 2.40
CA SER A 41 0.91 -5.60 1.54
C SER A 41 0.27 -4.80 0.42
N ALA A 42 0.14 -5.44 -0.74
CA ALA A 42 -0.47 -4.89 -1.93
C ALA A 42 -1.59 -5.84 -2.40
N THR A 43 -2.83 -5.57 -1.99
CA THR A 43 -3.96 -6.47 -2.29
C THR A 43 -4.66 -6.08 -3.59
N THR A 44 -5.51 -5.05 -3.55
CA THR A 44 -6.32 -4.60 -4.70
C THR A 44 -5.62 -3.52 -5.53
N GLY A 45 -4.42 -3.10 -5.14
CA GLY A 45 -3.69 -2.00 -5.79
C GLY A 45 -4.27 -0.60 -5.55
N LYS A 46 -5.43 -0.46 -4.90
CA LYS A 46 -6.08 0.84 -4.67
C LYS A 46 -5.18 1.81 -3.89
N THR A 47 -4.60 1.38 -2.78
CA THR A 47 -3.67 2.20 -1.98
C THR A 47 -2.44 2.62 -2.79
N ILE A 48 -1.96 1.75 -3.68
CA ILE A 48 -0.83 2.04 -4.57
C ILE A 48 -1.22 3.13 -5.57
N ALA A 49 -2.39 3.01 -6.18
CA ALA A 49 -2.90 4.01 -7.12
C ALA A 49 -3.06 5.38 -6.44
N GLU A 50 -3.67 5.43 -5.26
CA GLU A 50 -3.83 6.67 -4.47
C GLU A 50 -2.48 7.28 -4.09
N ALA A 51 -1.50 6.46 -3.70
CA ALA A 51 -0.15 6.92 -3.40
C ALA A 51 0.56 7.48 -4.64
N ILE A 52 0.45 6.82 -5.79
CA ILE A 52 1.02 7.29 -7.05
C ILE A 52 0.40 8.63 -7.45
N ASP A 53 -0.92 8.77 -7.34
CA ASP A 53 -1.62 10.00 -7.70
C ASP A 53 -1.23 11.17 -6.77
N ALA A 54 -1.13 10.92 -5.46
CA ALA A 54 -0.62 11.91 -4.51
C ALA A 54 0.83 12.31 -4.80
N ILE A 55 1.72 11.35 -5.06
CA ILE A 55 3.13 11.63 -5.39
C ILE A 55 3.22 12.50 -6.67
N ARG A 56 2.45 12.14 -7.71
CA ARG A 56 2.40 12.90 -8.96
C ARG A 56 1.85 14.32 -8.75
N TYR A 57 0.84 14.46 -7.90
CA TYR A 57 0.28 15.77 -7.53
C TYR A 57 1.36 16.70 -6.94
N TYR A 58 2.23 16.17 -6.09
CA TYR A 58 3.37 16.91 -5.53
C TYR A 58 4.64 16.89 -6.42
N ARG A 59 4.49 16.55 -7.71
CA ARG A 59 5.54 16.54 -8.73
C ARG A 59 6.69 15.56 -8.46
N GLY A 60 6.44 14.50 -7.70
CA GLY A 60 7.36 13.37 -7.58
C GLY A 60 7.22 12.38 -8.75
N VAL A 61 8.27 11.59 -8.97
CA VAL A 61 8.33 10.57 -10.03
C VAL A 61 8.44 9.20 -9.40
N VAL A 62 7.38 8.39 -9.44
CA VAL A 62 7.44 7.00 -8.99
C VAL A 62 8.23 6.18 -10.00
N VAL A 63 9.31 5.55 -9.53
CA VAL A 63 10.20 4.72 -10.37
C VAL A 63 10.07 3.23 -10.10
N GLY A 64 9.36 2.85 -9.04
CA GLY A 64 9.11 1.45 -8.71
C GLY A 64 8.21 1.30 -7.49
N VAL A 65 7.66 0.10 -7.36
CA VAL A 65 6.85 -0.31 -6.22
C VAL A 65 7.40 -1.64 -5.70
N SER A 66 7.59 -1.73 -4.39
CA SER A 66 7.95 -2.97 -3.72
C SER A 66 7.04 -3.25 -2.54
N ALA A 67 6.70 -4.52 -2.34
CA ALA A 67 5.85 -4.97 -1.25
C ALA A 67 6.44 -6.21 -0.58
N ILE A 68 6.11 -6.45 0.70
CA ILE A 68 6.43 -7.74 1.33
C ILE A 68 5.50 -8.81 0.73
N PHE A 69 4.19 -8.56 0.71
CA PHE A 69 3.21 -9.44 0.06
C PHE A 69 2.46 -8.69 -1.05
N SER A 70 2.21 -9.35 -2.18
CA SER A 70 1.33 -8.80 -3.22
C SER A 70 0.38 -9.84 -3.82
N ALA A 71 -0.89 -9.49 -3.89
CA ALA A 71 -1.89 -10.19 -4.70
C ALA A 71 -2.06 -9.57 -6.10
N ALA A 72 -1.46 -8.40 -6.34
CA ALA A 72 -1.42 -7.75 -7.64
C ALA A 72 0.00 -7.78 -8.22
N SER A 73 0.15 -8.02 -9.52
CA SER A 73 1.46 -8.01 -10.19
C SER A 73 1.88 -6.63 -10.71
N GLU A 74 0.91 -5.77 -11.04
CA GLU A 74 1.14 -4.45 -11.62
C GLU A 74 0.06 -3.43 -11.22
N VAL A 75 0.45 -2.15 -11.17
CA VAL A 75 -0.48 -1.02 -11.01
C VAL A 75 0.00 0.14 -11.87
N TYR A 76 -0.89 0.72 -12.68
CA TYR A 76 -0.56 1.80 -13.63
C TYR A 76 0.64 1.49 -14.55
N GLY A 77 0.79 0.21 -14.96
CA GLY A 77 1.90 -0.26 -15.79
C GLY A 77 3.25 -0.33 -15.06
N LEU A 78 3.29 -0.07 -13.75
CA LEU A 78 4.46 -0.28 -12.91
C LEU A 78 4.39 -1.68 -12.30
N PRO A 79 5.43 -2.52 -12.48
CA PRO A 79 5.48 -3.83 -11.84
C PRO A 79 5.65 -3.67 -10.32
N ILE A 80 4.99 -4.55 -9.57
CA ILE A 80 5.15 -4.65 -8.12
C ILE A 80 6.15 -5.76 -7.81
N ASN A 81 7.29 -5.38 -7.21
CA ASN A 81 8.27 -6.36 -6.75
C ASN A 81 7.89 -6.85 -5.35
N ALA A 82 7.42 -8.08 -5.25
CA ALA A 82 6.96 -8.68 -3.99
C ALA A 82 7.91 -9.77 -3.49
N LEU A 83 8.05 -9.90 -2.16
CA LEU A 83 8.74 -11.04 -1.56
C LEU A 83 7.86 -12.30 -1.53
N PHE A 84 6.56 -12.11 -1.31
CA PHE A 84 5.55 -13.16 -1.29
C PHE A 84 4.38 -12.79 -2.20
N THR A 85 3.79 -13.81 -2.80
CA THR A 85 2.64 -13.69 -3.70
C THR A 85 1.52 -14.62 -3.26
N THR A 86 0.39 -14.60 -3.98
CA THR A 86 -0.70 -15.56 -3.76
C THR A 86 -0.29 -17.01 -3.99
N GLU A 87 0.80 -17.27 -4.73
CA GLU A 87 1.34 -18.63 -4.91
C GLU A 87 1.98 -19.16 -3.63
N ASP A 88 2.58 -18.28 -2.83
CA ASP A 88 3.19 -18.62 -1.54
C ASP A 88 2.14 -18.81 -0.42
N LEU A 89 0.95 -18.22 -0.59
CA LEU A 89 -0.16 -18.24 0.36
C LEU A 89 -1.46 -18.64 -0.35
N PRO A 90 -1.61 -19.91 -0.77
CA PRO A 90 -2.73 -20.35 -1.61
C PRO A 90 -4.11 -20.21 -0.95
N ASP A 91 -4.16 -20.22 0.39
CA ASP A 91 -5.41 -20.05 1.16
C ASP A 91 -5.78 -18.58 1.40
N TYR A 92 -4.92 -17.63 0.99
CA TYR A 92 -5.20 -16.21 1.15
C TYR A 92 -6.36 -15.78 0.24
N LYS A 93 -7.44 -15.27 0.84
CA LYS A 93 -8.62 -14.77 0.12
C LYS A 93 -8.92 -13.33 0.51
N THR A 94 -9.21 -12.52 -0.50
CA THR A 94 -9.72 -11.15 -0.33
C THR A 94 -11.14 -11.09 -0.87
N TYR A 95 -12.06 -10.54 -0.09
CA TYR A 95 -13.45 -10.33 -0.50
C TYR A 95 -13.77 -8.83 -0.56
N SER A 96 -14.65 -8.44 -1.48
CA SER A 96 -15.23 -7.09 -1.44
C SER A 96 -16.22 -6.99 -0.28
N THR A 97 -16.50 -5.76 0.17
CA THR A 97 -17.43 -5.51 1.28
C THR A 97 -18.83 -6.08 1.05
N CYS A 98 -19.25 -6.21 -0.20
CA CYS A 98 -20.57 -6.73 -0.58
C CYS A 98 -20.53 -8.16 -1.15
N GLY A 99 -19.36 -8.83 -1.16
CA GLY A 99 -19.16 -10.10 -1.84
C GLY A 99 -18.38 -11.11 -1.01
N CYS A 100 -18.54 -11.08 0.31
CA CYS A 100 -17.87 -12.00 1.22
C CYS A 100 -18.68 -13.28 1.39
N LYS A 101 -18.22 -14.38 0.77
CA LYS A 101 -18.85 -15.70 0.89
C LYS A 101 -18.98 -16.18 2.34
N LEU A 102 -17.99 -15.89 3.17
CA LEU A 102 -18.02 -16.25 4.59
C LEU A 102 -19.15 -15.52 5.34
N CYS A 103 -19.42 -14.26 4.97
CA CYS A 103 -20.54 -13.51 5.53
C CYS A 103 -21.88 -14.06 5.03
N ASP A 104 -21.98 -14.40 3.75
CA ASP A 104 -23.19 -15.01 3.17
C ASP A 104 -23.51 -16.36 3.81
N GLU A 105 -22.48 -17.12 4.18
CA GLU A 105 -22.58 -18.41 4.89
C GLU A 105 -22.77 -18.27 6.41
N GLY A 106 -22.77 -17.05 6.95
CA GLY A 106 -22.95 -16.80 8.38
C GLY A 106 -21.78 -17.24 9.26
N ILE A 107 -20.59 -17.43 8.68
CA ILE A 107 -19.38 -17.82 9.40
C ILE A 107 -18.90 -16.63 10.23
N GLN A 108 -18.79 -16.83 11.55
CA GLN A 108 -18.30 -15.82 12.46
C GLN A 108 -16.78 -15.64 12.32
N LEU A 109 -16.30 -14.41 12.57
CA LEU A 109 -14.88 -14.10 12.57
C LEU A 109 -14.21 -14.69 13.82
N ASP A 110 -13.13 -15.43 13.64
CA ASP A 110 -12.33 -15.96 14.76
C ASP A 110 -11.47 -14.88 15.42
N ALA A 111 -10.94 -13.96 14.62
CA ALA A 111 -10.02 -12.93 15.06
C ALA A 111 -9.91 -11.76 14.08
N LEU A 112 -9.41 -10.64 14.60
CA LEU A 112 -9.00 -9.47 13.82
C LEU A 112 -7.49 -9.27 13.98
N VAL A 113 -6.82 -8.96 12.86
CA VAL A 113 -5.37 -8.70 12.84
C VAL A 113 -5.10 -7.40 12.11
N ASN A 114 -4.31 -6.52 12.72
CA ASN A 114 -3.83 -5.29 12.10
C ASN A 114 -2.43 -4.93 12.65
N GLY A 115 -1.93 -3.73 12.32
CA GLY A 115 -0.61 -3.27 12.79
C GLY A 115 -0.45 -3.16 14.31
N PHE A 116 -1.54 -3.23 15.09
CA PHE A 116 -1.52 -3.25 16.55
C PHE A 116 -1.50 -4.66 17.16
N GLY A 117 -1.70 -5.70 16.34
CA GLY A 117 -1.60 -7.10 16.77
C GLY A 117 -2.82 -7.95 16.42
N TYR A 118 -2.92 -9.09 17.12
CA TYR A 118 -3.97 -10.09 16.97
C TYR A 118 -4.99 -9.97 18.11
N ALA A 119 -6.27 -9.89 17.76
CA ALA A 119 -7.38 -9.86 18.69
C ALA A 119 -8.32 -11.03 18.41
N ARG A 120 -8.38 -12.00 19.31
CA ARG A 120 -9.35 -13.10 19.22
C ARG A 120 -10.74 -12.59 19.55
N LEU A 121 -11.71 -12.90 18.69
CA LEU A 121 -13.12 -12.65 18.95
C LEU A 121 -13.69 -13.88 19.68
N LYS A 122 -14.40 -13.63 20.77
CA LYS A 122 -15.03 -14.67 21.61
C LYS A 122 -16.50 -14.78 21.29
#